data_AF-Q2PBR2-F1
#
_entry.id   AF-Q2PBR2-F1
#
_cell.length_a   1.000
_cell.length_b   1.000
_cell.length_c   1.000
_cell.angle_alpha   90.00
_cell.angle_beta   90.00
_cell.angle_gamma   90.00
#
_symmetry.space_group_name_H-M   'P 1'
#
loop_
_entity.id
_entity.type
_entity.pdbx_description
1 polymer ?
#
loop_
_entity_poly.entity_id
_entity_poly.type
_entity_poly.pdbx_seq_one_letter_code
_entity_poly.pdbx_strand_id
1 'polypeptide(L)'
;GRAIVWGDIALINGNINAQGSDIAETGGFVETSGHYLSIDDNVIVKTKEWLLDPENVSIEAPSDTRSDTEIDSEFPTGLGTESSPRKNNATKTILTNATISNFLKNAKVMNITATQKLTVNSSIDLQGGNLTLHTQRGGIEINADITSSGDNDNSKLNIHSGSWVDIHKNITLGEGYLNITAGDSVAFEGDTKHKGRPVSEAVIEAQGLITSGKGKGFRFNNVTLNGTGAGLRFTNQKKSGDSWWINGIENKFDGNLNISGNVNVSID
;
A
#
# COMPACT_ATOMS: atom_id res chain seq x y z
N GLY A 1 11.92 0.93 23.07
CA GLY A 1 12.77 2.09 22.71
C GLY A 1 12.16 2.86 21.55
N ARG A 2 12.82 3.92 21.07
CA ARG A 2 12.39 4.69 19.88
C ARG A 2 13.61 5.06 19.04
N ALA A 3 13.57 4.80 17.73
CA ALA A 3 14.61 5.24 16.79
C ALA A 3 13.96 5.99 15.63
N ILE A 4 14.44 7.19 15.34
CA ILE A 4 13.95 8.03 14.25
C ILE A 4 15.13 8.33 13.34
N VAL A 5 15.02 7.97 12.07
CA VAL A 5 15.99 8.27 11.03
C VAL A 5 15.31 9.16 10.01
N TRP A 6 15.68 10.44 10.01
CA TRP A 6 15.23 11.40 9.02
C TRP A 6 16.43 11.97 8.26
N GLY A 7 16.25 12.16 6.97
CA GLY A 7 17.07 13.03 6.15
C GLY A 7 16.29 13.40 4.91
N ASP A 8 16.60 14.53 4.27
CA ASP A 8 16.02 14.82 2.93
C ASP A 8 16.21 13.62 1.99
N ILE A 9 17.32 12.91 2.19
CA ILE A 9 17.52 11.54 1.74
C ILE A 9 17.88 10.63 2.92
N ALA A 10 17.17 9.51 3.02
CA ALA A 10 17.43 8.46 3.98
C ALA A 10 17.79 7.16 3.25
N LEU A 11 19.01 6.67 3.50
CA LEU A 11 19.46 5.34 3.08
C LEU A 11 19.51 4.43 4.30
N ILE A 12 18.66 3.42 4.32
CA ILE A 12 18.65 2.41 5.36
C ILE A 12 19.28 1.15 4.75
N ASN A 13 20.51 0.85 5.18
CA ASN A 13 21.29 -0.32 4.73
C ASN A 13 22.01 -0.98 5.94
N GLY A 14 21.35 -0.94 7.09
CA GLY A 14 21.89 -1.45 8.34
C GLY A 14 20.78 -1.89 9.28
N ASN A 15 21.16 -2.55 10.36
CA ASN A 15 20.19 -3.11 11.30
C ASN A 15 19.78 -2.05 12.33
N ILE A 16 18.46 -1.90 12.53
CA ILE A 16 17.90 -1.08 13.61
C ILE A 16 17.26 -2.02 14.62
N ASN A 17 17.83 -2.08 15.83
CA ASN A 17 17.30 -2.90 16.91
C ASN A 17 16.60 -2.05 17.97
N ALA A 18 15.28 -2.07 17.96
CA ALA A 18 14.42 -1.50 18.98
C ALA A 18 13.62 -2.60 19.72
N GLN A 19 14.12 -3.83 19.78
CA GLN A 19 13.40 -4.97 20.36
C GLN A 19 13.21 -4.83 21.89
N GLY A 20 12.10 -5.38 22.38
CA GLY A 20 11.86 -5.66 23.80
C GLY A 20 12.16 -7.13 24.11
N SER A 21 11.68 -7.62 25.26
CA SER A 21 11.74 -9.05 25.59
C SER A 21 10.83 -9.89 24.68
N ASP A 22 9.74 -9.27 24.22
CA ASP A 22 8.85 -9.76 23.18
C ASP A 22 8.65 -8.62 22.16
N ILE A 23 8.87 -8.89 20.87
CA ILE A 23 8.86 -7.84 19.85
C ILE A 23 7.47 -7.25 19.60
N ALA A 24 6.41 -8.05 19.71
CA ALA A 24 5.04 -7.62 19.44
C ALA A 24 4.42 -6.91 20.65
N GLU A 25 4.78 -7.33 21.87
CA GLU A 25 4.24 -6.77 23.10
C GLU A 25 5.07 -5.58 23.59
N THR A 26 6.39 -5.75 23.68
CA THR A 26 7.32 -4.82 24.34
C THR A 26 8.36 -4.19 23.40
N GLY A 27 8.32 -4.51 22.11
CA GLY A 27 9.13 -3.85 21.09
C GLY A 27 8.88 -2.35 21.00
N GLY A 28 9.90 -1.63 20.55
CA GLY A 28 9.89 -0.19 20.36
C GLY A 28 9.21 0.26 19.06
N PHE A 29 9.45 1.52 18.72
CA PHE A 29 9.00 2.15 17.47
C PHE A 29 10.20 2.58 16.64
N VAL A 30 10.14 2.35 15.32
CA VAL A 30 11.13 2.84 14.35
C VAL A 30 10.42 3.67 13.30
N GLU A 31 10.98 4.83 12.98
CA GLU A 31 10.59 5.63 11.81
C GLU A 31 11.80 5.85 10.92
N THR A 32 11.60 5.65 9.63
CA THR A 32 12.57 5.98 8.59
C THR A 32 11.87 6.81 7.53
N SER A 33 12.30 8.06 7.37
CA SER A 33 11.54 9.07 6.64
C SER A 33 12.47 10.06 5.94
N GLY A 34 11.94 10.79 4.94
CA GLY A 34 12.73 11.66 4.08
C GLY A 34 12.11 11.85 2.71
N HIS A 35 12.43 12.93 1.98
CA HIS A 35 11.88 13.12 0.63
C HIS A 35 12.18 11.92 -0.29
N TYR A 36 13.38 11.34 -0.15
CA TYR A 36 13.78 10.12 -0.83
C TYR A 36 14.26 9.07 0.20
N LEU A 37 13.57 7.92 0.27
CA LEU A 37 13.86 6.85 1.23
C LEU A 37 14.15 5.52 0.51
N SER A 38 15.38 5.02 0.60
CA SER A 38 15.74 3.69 0.07
C SER A 38 16.02 2.72 1.23
N ILE A 39 15.44 1.52 1.16
CA ILE A 39 15.54 0.49 2.21
C ILE A 39 16.00 -0.81 1.56
N ASP A 40 17.26 -1.14 1.81
CA ASP A 40 17.85 -2.36 1.26
C ASP A 40 17.11 -3.64 1.69
N ASP A 41 17.16 -4.69 0.88
CA ASP A 41 16.47 -5.95 1.15
C ASP A 41 17.07 -6.71 2.34
N ASN A 42 18.36 -6.46 2.61
CA ASN A 42 19.12 -7.03 3.71
C ASN A 42 18.87 -6.33 5.06
N VAL A 43 18.11 -5.22 5.07
CA VAL A 43 17.84 -4.44 6.28
C VAL A 43 17.01 -5.26 7.26
N ILE A 44 17.52 -5.39 8.49
CA ILE A 44 16.76 -5.99 9.59
C ILE A 44 16.36 -4.89 10.57
N VAL A 45 15.08 -4.54 10.58
CA VAL A 45 14.48 -3.69 11.63
C VAL A 45 13.74 -4.58 12.63
N LYS A 46 14.26 -4.66 13.85
CA LYS A 46 13.61 -5.37 14.96
C LYS A 46 12.86 -4.37 15.83
N THR A 47 11.58 -4.18 15.54
CA THR A 47 10.71 -3.23 16.22
C THR A 47 9.30 -3.78 16.29
N LYS A 48 8.46 -3.26 17.18
CA LYS A 48 7.03 -3.58 17.21
C LYS A 48 6.30 -2.94 16.03
N GLU A 49 6.68 -1.71 15.74
CA GLU A 49 6.06 -0.89 14.70
C GLU A 49 7.15 -0.17 13.90
N TRP A 50 6.98 -0.16 12.58
CA TRP A 50 7.85 0.54 11.64
C TRP A 50 7.01 1.45 10.73
N LEU A 51 7.30 2.75 10.80
CA LEU A 51 6.71 3.78 9.96
C LEU A 51 7.70 4.22 8.86
N LEU A 52 7.23 4.19 7.62
CA LEU A 52 7.91 4.77 6.45
C LEU A 52 7.14 6.01 6.01
N ASP A 53 7.78 7.16 5.82
CA ASP A 53 7.07 8.39 5.39
C ASP A 53 7.86 9.24 4.37
N PRO A 54 8.08 8.76 3.13
CA PRO A 54 8.69 9.57 2.07
C PRO A 54 7.70 10.35 1.18
N GLU A 55 8.22 11.09 0.20
CA GLU A 55 7.35 11.81 -0.75
C GLU A 55 6.59 10.85 -1.68
N ASN A 56 7.29 9.85 -2.23
CA ASN A 56 6.73 8.79 -3.05
C ASN A 56 7.29 7.43 -2.61
N VAL A 57 6.50 6.37 -2.74
CA VAL A 57 6.91 5.00 -2.46
C VAL A 57 6.68 4.12 -3.68
N SER A 58 7.67 3.30 -4.03
CA SER A 58 7.50 2.16 -4.93
C SER A 58 7.94 0.89 -4.21
N ILE A 59 7.08 -0.12 -4.20
CA ILE A 59 7.36 -1.44 -3.64
C ILE A 59 7.65 -2.39 -4.79
N GLU A 60 8.89 -2.86 -4.86
CA GLU A 60 9.40 -3.67 -5.97
C GLU A 60 9.78 -5.09 -5.50
N ALA A 61 10.06 -5.97 -6.46
CA ALA A 61 10.71 -7.24 -6.16
C ALA A 61 12.18 -7.00 -5.79
N PRO A 62 12.81 -7.89 -4.99
CA PRO A 62 14.26 -7.87 -4.85
C PRO A 62 14.89 -8.00 -6.23
N SER A 63 15.97 -7.28 -6.45
CA SER A 63 16.69 -7.30 -7.71
C SER A 63 18.12 -7.71 -7.44
N ASP A 64 18.51 -8.88 -7.96
CA ASP A 64 19.90 -9.35 -7.96
C ASP A 64 20.84 -8.36 -8.69
N THR A 65 20.26 -7.44 -9.49
CA THR A 65 20.97 -6.45 -10.28
C THR A 65 21.14 -5.10 -9.59
N ARG A 66 20.88 -4.98 -8.28
CA ARG A 66 21.29 -3.82 -7.49
C ARG A 66 22.82 -3.79 -7.36
N SER A 67 23.42 -3.54 -8.50
CA SER A 67 24.83 -3.30 -8.75
C SER A 67 25.07 -1.80 -8.69
N ASP A 68 26.33 -1.42 -8.54
CA ASP A 68 26.75 -0.02 -8.53
C ASP A 68 26.19 0.75 -7.32
N THR A 69 26.58 0.32 -6.12
CA THR A 69 26.30 1.01 -4.84
C THR A 69 27.30 2.14 -4.56
N GLU A 70 28.09 2.54 -5.57
CA GLU A 70 28.99 3.68 -5.46
C GLU A 70 28.19 4.95 -5.16
N ILE A 71 28.77 5.84 -4.38
CA ILE A 71 28.10 7.05 -3.90
C ILE A 71 27.58 7.92 -5.06
N ASP A 72 28.26 7.93 -6.21
CA ASP A 72 27.82 8.73 -7.36
C ASP A 72 26.72 8.02 -8.18
N SER A 73 26.53 6.72 -7.99
CA SER A 73 25.43 5.97 -8.62
C SER A 73 24.17 5.96 -7.78
N GLU A 74 24.32 5.88 -6.45
CA GLU A 74 23.25 6.07 -5.46
C GLU A 74 22.81 7.54 -5.42
N PHE A 75 23.74 8.47 -5.66
CA PHE A 75 23.49 9.91 -5.66
C PHE A 75 24.05 10.60 -6.93
N PRO A 76 23.36 10.47 -8.09
CA PRO A 76 23.86 10.98 -9.37
C PRO A 76 23.89 12.50 -9.47
N THR A 77 23.29 13.21 -8.51
CA THR A 77 23.22 14.67 -8.52
C THR A 77 23.46 15.26 -7.13
N GLY A 78 23.93 16.50 -7.10
CA GLY A 78 24.25 17.25 -5.89
C GLY A 78 25.69 17.05 -5.40
N LEU A 79 26.21 18.04 -4.68
CA LEU A 79 27.60 18.06 -4.21
C LEU A 79 27.76 17.65 -2.74
N GLY A 80 26.64 17.41 -2.03
CA GLY A 80 26.65 17.07 -0.61
C GLY A 80 26.86 18.27 0.31
N THR A 81 26.67 19.49 -0.20
CA THR A 81 26.70 20.73 0.59
C THR A 81 25.28 21.15 0.97
N GLU A 82 25.12 22.00 1.97
CA GLU A 82 23.81 22.55 2.37
C GLU A 82 23.07 23.23 1.21
N SER A 83 23.81 23.92 0.33
CA SER A 83 23.26 24.59 -0.86
C SER A 83 23.08 23.67 -2.08
N SER A 84 23.67 22.46 -2.06
CA SER A 84 23.58 21.47 -3.13
C SER A 84 23.61 20.06 -2.52
N PRO A 85 22.55 19.66 -1.80
CA PRO A 85 22.50 18.35 -1.19
C PRO A 85 22.57 17.29 -2.29
N ARG A 86 23.31 16.19 -2.04
CA ARG A 86 23.23 14.99 -2.88
C ARG A 86 21.76 14.59 -2.98
N LYS A 87 21.33 13.99 -4.10
CA LYS A 87 19.96 13.48 -4.30
C LYS A 87 19.99 12.04 -4.75
N ASN A 88 19.07 11.24 -4.22
CA ASN A 88 18.93 9.84 -4.64
C ASN A 88 18.76 9.73 -6.14
N ASN A 89 19.33 8.66 -6.68
CA ASN A 89 18.98 8.23 -8.01
C ASN A 89 17.49 7.89 -8.03
N ALA A 90 16.73 8.60 -8.87
CA ALA A 90 15.29 8.40 -8.99
C ALA A 90 14.92 6.95 -9.39
N THR A 91 15.89 6.18 -9.89
CA THR A 91 15.73 4.76 -10.24
C THR A 91 16.17 3.78 -9.15
N LYS A 92 16.71 4.23 -8.01
CA LYS A 92 17.30 3.35 -6.94
C LYS A 92 16.63 3.44 -5.56
N THR A 93 15.41 3.93 -5.48
CA THR A 93 14.62 3.95 -4.23
C THR A 93 13.87 2.62 -4.11
N ILE A 94 14.42 1.63 -3.39
CA ILE A 94 13.77 0.32 -3.34
C ILE A 94 13.35 0.06 -1.91
N LEU A 95 12.04 -0.06 -1.68
CA LEU A 95 11.48 -0.86 -0.61
C LEU A 95 11.03 -2.16 -1.27
N THR A 96 11.48 -3.32 -0.79
CA THR A 96 11.08 -4.59 -1.43
C THR A 96 9.86 -5.20 -0.75
N ASN A 97 9.08 -5.96 -1.51
CA ASN A 97 8.05 -6.83 -0.95
C ASN A 97 8.64 -7.84 0.07
N ALA A 98 9.88 -8.32 -0.15
CA ALA A 98 10.54 -9.23 0.76
C ALA A 98 10.80 -8.60 2.14
N THR A 99 11.26 -7.34 2.17
CA THR A 99 11.42 -6.58 3.42
C THR A 99 10.10 -6.49 4.18
N ILE A 100 9.00 -6.20 3.48
CA ILE A 100 7.66 -6.07 4.07
C ILE A 100 7.17 -7.41 4.62
N SER A 101 7.16 -8.46 3.81
CA SER A 101 6.65 -9.78 4.21
C SER A 101 7.45 -10.35 5.39
N ASN A 102 8.78 -10.24 5.36
CA ASN A 102 9.65 -10.67 6.46
C ASN A 102 9.40 -9.88 7.75
N PHE A 103 9.14 -8.59 7.63
CA PHE A 103 8.81 -7.76 8.79
C PHE A 103 7.47 -8.15 9.40
N LEU A 104 6.42 -8.27 8.58
CA LEU A 104 5.06 -8.59 9.03
C LEU A 104 4.95 -9.96 9.70
N LYS A 105 5.78 -10.92 9.28
CA LYS A 105 5.93 -12.23 9.95
C LYS A 105 6.30 -12.12 11.44
N ASN A 106 7.04 -11.09 11.84
CA ASN A 106 7.61 -10.96 13.18
C ASN A 106 6.96 -9.85 14.03
N ALA A 107 6.80 -8.66 13.46
CA ALA A 107 6.36 -7.45 14.16
C ALA A 107 4.85 -7.16 13.99
N LYS A 108 4.18 -7.88 13.09
CA LYS A 108 2.74 -7.85 12.80
C LYS A 108 2.13 -6.49 12.40
N VAL A 109 2.82 -5.35 12.49
CA VAL A 109 2.26 -4.03 12.10
C VAL A 109 3.29 -3.15 11.39
N MET A 110 3.05 -2.85 10.11
CA MET A 110 3.83 -1.90 9.31
C MET A 110 2.94 -0.80 8.75
N ASN A 111 3.42 0.44 8.80
CA ASN A 111 2.75 1.60 8.22
C ASN A 111 3.66 2.23 7.16
N ILE A 112 3.16 2.31 5.93
CA ILE A 112 3.85 2.94 4.81
C ILE A 112 3.02 4.14 4.36
N THR A 113 3.53 5.33 4.64
CA THR A 113 2.94 6.60 4.24
C THR A 113 3.75 7.19 3.08
N ALA A 114 3.07 7.88 2.18
CA ALA A 114 3.70 8.73 1.18
C ALA A 114 2.99 10.08 1.11
N THR A 115 3.68 11.14 0.73
CA THR A 115 3.01 12.43 0.49
C THR A 115 2.13 12.37 -0.77
N GLN A 116 2.68 11.83 -1.86
CA GLN A 116 2.13 11.94 -3.21
C GLN A 116 1.64 10.58 -3.73
N LYS A 117 2.54 9.65 -4.10
CA LYS A 117 2.14 8.38 -4.73
C LYS A 117 2.73 7.18 -3.99
N LEU A 118 1.93 6.12 -3.87
CA LEU A 118 2.40 4.79 -3.45
C LEU A 118 2.06 3.77 -4.53
N THR A 119 3.05 3.01 -5.00
CA THR A 119 2.87 1.98 -6.02
C THR A 119 3.34 0.62 -5.49
N VAL A 120 2.53 -0.42 -5.65
CA VAL A 120 2.88 -1.81 -5.30
C VAL A 120 3.07 -2.61 -6.58
N ASN A 121 4.32 -2.81 -7.00
CA ASN A 121 4.67 -3.49 -8.25
C ASN A 121 5.07 -4.96 -8.06
N SER A 122 5.22 -5.41 -6.81
CA SER A 122 5.57 -6.79 -6.48
C SER A 122 4.68 -7.36 -5.39
N SER A 123 4.41 -8.66 -5.47
CA SER A 123 3.41 -9.31 -4.62
C SER A 123 3.82 -9.29 -3.16
N ILE A 124 2.91 -8.89 -2.28
CA ILE A 124 3.14 -8.82 -0.83
C ILE A 124 2.37 -9.95 -0.16
N ASP A 125 3.00 -10.60 0.80
CA ASP A 125 2.32 -11.52 1.71
C ASP A 125 2.32 -10.91 3.11
N LEU A 126 1.12 -10.67 3.64
CA LEU A 126 0.95 -10.07 4.96
C LEU A 126 1.40 -11.00 6.09
N GLN A 127 1.55 -12.30 5.85
CA GLN A 127 2.02 -13.27 6.84
C GLN A 127 1.20 -13.24 8.16
N GLY A 128 -0.11 -13.00 8.07
CA GLY A 128 -1.00 -12.82 9.24
C GLY A 128 -0.85 -11.48 9.98
N GLY A 129 -0.03 -10.56 9.45
CA GLY A 129 0.19 -9.21 9.95
C GLY A 129 -0.73 -8.15 9.35
N ASN A 130 -0.48 -6.90 9.73
CA ASN A 130 -1.25 -5.73 9.39
C ASN A 130 -0.38 -4.72 8.63
N LEU A 131 -0.81 -4.38 7.43
CA LEU A 131 -0.16 -3.39 6.57
C LEU A 131 -1.09 -2.21 6.36
N THR A 132 -0.58 -1.01 6.63
CA THR A 132 -1.24 0.24 6.23
C THR A 132 -0.47 0.87 5.08
N LEU A 133 -1.17 1.15 3.98
CA LEU A 133 -0.68 1.97 2.86
C LEU A 133 -1.43 3.31 2.91
N HIS A 134 -0.70 4.40 3.02
CA HIS A 134 -1.29 5.73 3.15
C HIS A 134 -0.67 6.73 2.17
N THR A 135 -1.49 7.52 1.48
CA THR A 135 -1.03 8.74 0.80
C THR A 135 -1.74 9.96 1.37
N GLN A 136 -1.00 11.06 1.57
CA GLN A 136 -1.58 12.30 2.09
C GLN A 136 -2.41 13.03 1.03
N ARG A 137 -1.94 13.09 -0.22
CA ARG A 137 -2.55 13.91 -1.28
C ARG A 137 -2.83 13.20 -2.59
N GLY A 138 -1.95 12.30 -3.03
CA GLY A 138 -2.12 11.60 -4.32
C GLY A 138 -2.67 10.18 -4.17
N GLY A 139 -2.42 9.34 -5.16
CA GLY A 139 -3.09 8.04 -5.32
C GLY A 139 -2.25 6.82 -4.91
N ILE A 140 -2.94 5.70 -4.73
CA ILE A 140 -2.34 4.39 -4.44
C ILE A 140 -2.65 3.44 -5.59
N GLU A 141 -1.61 2.80 -6.15
CA GLU A 141 -1.71 1.85 -7.25
C GLU A 141 -1.19 0.48 -6.83
N ILE A 142 -1.99 -0.57 -7.01
CA ILE A 142 -1.64 -1.95 -6.65
C ILE A 142 -1.59 -2.79 -7.93
N ASN A 143 -0.37 -2.99 -8.43
CA ASN A 143 -0.04 -3.69 -9.67
C ASN A 143 0.33 -5.17 -9.47
N ALA A 144 0.34 -5.65 -8.23
CA ALA A 144 0.72 -7.01 -7.87
C ALA A 144 -0.23 -7.59 -6.80
N ASP A 145 -0.15 -8.91 -6.60
CA ASP A 145 -1.04 -9.59 -5.67
C ASP A 145 -0.73 -9.22 -4.22
N ILE A 146 -1.76 -9.06 -3.38
CA ILE A 146 -1.59 -9.00 -1.93
C ILE A 146 -2.32 -10.17 -1.31
N THR A 147 -1.58 -11.02 -0.61
CA THR A 147 -2.09 -12.22 0.04
C THR A 147 -1.82 -12.18 1.54
N SER A 148 -2.43 -13.10 2.28
CA SER A 148 -2.05 -13.36 3.66
C SER A 148 -1.92 -14.87 3.88
N SER A 149 -0.69 -15.38 3.94
CA SER A 149 -0.42 -16.76 4.35
C SER A 149 -0.01 -16.80 5.82
N GLY A 150 -0.89 -17.27 6.69
CA GLY A 150 -0.62 -17.40 8.12
C GLY A 150 -1.85 -17.84 8.89
N ASP A 151 -1.64 -18.53 10.01
CA ASP A 151 -2.70 -19.21 10.78
C ASP A 151 -3.64 -18.25 11.54
N ASN A 152 -3.49 -16.93 11.36
CA ASN A 152 -4.30 -15.92 12.03
C ASN A 152 -5.25 -15.25 11.04
N ASP A 153 -6.55 -15.51 11.19
CA ASP A 153 -7.67 -14.93 10.43
C ASP A 153 -7.87 -13.40 10.67
N ASN A 154 -6.83 -12.70 11.10
CA ASN A 154 -6.88 -11.31 11.58
C ASN A 154 -5.94 -10.37 10.81
N SER A 155 -5.36 -10.80 9.68
CA SER A 155 -4.56 -9.90 8.85
C SER A 155 -5.40 -8.72 8.39
N LYS A 156 -4.76 -7.56 8.27
CA LYS A 156 -5.45 -6.31 7.87
C LYS A 156 -4.63 -5.58 6.82
N LEU A 157 -5.25 -5.34 5.68
CA LEU A 157 -4.78 -4.37 4.69
C LEU A 157 -5.63 -3.11 4.83
N ASN A 158 -5.02 -2.03 5.32
CA ASN A 158 -5.65 -0.71 5.39
C ASN A 158 -5.05 0.18 4.31
N ILE A 159 -5.88 0.72 3.42
CA ILE A 159 -5.47 1.62 2.35
C ILE A 159 -6.17 2.95 2.57
N HIS A 160 -5.41 4.03 2.78
CA HIS A 160 -5.92 5.38 2.91
C HIS A 160 -5.28 6.29 1.88
N SER A 161 -6.03 6.64 0.83
CA SER A 161 -5.54 7.51 -0.22
C SER A 161 -6.14 8.91 -0.14
N GLY A 162 -5.29 9.94 -0.22
CA GLY A 162 -5.72 11.33 -0.37
C GLY A 162 -6.44 11.61 -1.71
N SER A 163 -6.28 10.71 -2.69
CA SER A 163 -6.94 10.78 -3.99
C SER A 163 -7.51 9.40 -4.36
N TRP A 164 -7.12 8.80 -5.47
CA TRP A 164 -7.66 7.53 -5.98
C TRP A 164 -6.95 6.30 -5.40
N VAL A 165 -7.61 5.14 -5.48
CA VAL A 165 -7.01 3.82 -5.25
C VAL A 165 -7.33 2.95 -6.46
N ASP A 166 -6.31 2.47 -7.16
CA ASP A 166 -6.49 1.58 -8.31
C ASP A 166 -5.82 0.23 -8.03
N ILE A 167 -6.62 -0.84 -8.12
CA ILE A 167 -6.22 -2.23 -7.84
C ILE A 167 -6.31 -3.01 -9.14
N HIS A 168 -5.14 -3.45 -9.62
CA HIS A 168 -4.98 -4.09 -10.92
C HIS A 168 -4.80 -5.61 -10.83
N LYS A 169 -4.58 -6.15 -9.63
CA LYS A 169 -4.32 -7.56 -9.34
C LYS A 169 -5.14 -8.07 -8.15
N ASN A 170 -4.87 -9.29 -7.68
CA ASN A 170 -5.67 -9.96 -6.67
C ASN A 170 -5.40 -9.40 -5.27
N ILE A 171 -6.43 -9.43 -4.42
CA ILE A 171 -6.29 -9.29 -2.98
C ILE A 171 -6.96 -10.51 -2.34
N THR A 172 -6.21 -11.37 -1.67
CA THR A 172 -6.71 -12.62 -1.10
C THR A 172 -6.27 -12.75 0.36
N LEU A 173 -7.15 -12.33 1.26
CA LEU A 173 -6.90 -12.29 2.70
C LEU A 173 -7.63 -13.39 3.47
N GLY A 174 -8.42 -14.25 2.79
CA GLY A 174 -9.29 -15.21 3.47
C GLY A 174 -10.31 -14.47 4.33
N GLU A 175 -10.36 -14.76 5.63
CA GLU A 175 -11.16 -13.99 6.60
C GLU A 175 -10.47 -12.71 7.10
N GLY A 176 -9.31 -12.31 6.55
CA GLY A 176 -8.67 -11.04 6.86
C GLY A 176 -9.47 -9.81 6.37
N TYR A 177 -9.08 -8.62 6.86
CA TYR A 177 -9.78 -7.37 6.60
C TYR A 177 -9.10 -6.55 5.49
N LEU A 178 -9.87 -6.23 4.45
CA LEU A 178 -9.55 -5.19 3.47
C LEU A 178 -10.34 -3.92 3.79
N ASN A 179 -9.65 -2.88 4.22
CA ASN A 179 -10.24 -1.57 4.46
C ASN A 179 -9.65 -0.55 3.49
N ILE A 180 -10.50 0.15 2.75
CA ILE A 180 -10.07 1.17 1.79
C ILE A 180 -10.84 2.46 2.08
N THR A 181 -10.12 3.57 2.14
CA THR A 181 -10.70 4.92 2.12
C THR A 181 -9.96 5.74 1.07
N ALA A 182 -10.67 6.28 0.10
CA ALA A 182 -10.12 7.15 -0.94
C ALA A 182 -10.74 8.54 -0.89
N GLY A 183 -9.94 9.58 -1.14
CA GLY A 183 -10.42 10.94 -1.37
C GLY A 183 -11.13 11.12 -2.72
N ASP A 184 -10.81 10.24 -3.69
CA ASP A 184 -11.43 10.18 -5.02
C ASP A 184 -12.05 8.79 -5.30
N SER A 185 -11.84 8.18 -6.47
CA SER A 185 -12.41 6.87 -6.83
C SER A 185 -11.64 5.70 -6.24
N VAL A 186 -12.32 4.56 -6.07
CA VAL A 186 -11.69 3.25 -5.88
C VAL A 186 -11.96 2.39 -7.11
N ALA A 187 -10.92 1.83 -7.71
CA ALA A 187 -11.02 1.01 -8.91
C ALA A 187 -10.48 -0.40 -8.68
N PHE A 188 -11.21 -1.38 -9.19
CA PHE A 188 -10.79 -2.76 -9.39
C PHE A 188 -10.87 -3.04 -10.89
N GLU A 189 -9.82 -2.69 -11.63
CA GLU A 189 -9.83 -2.65 -13.10
C GLU A 189 -8.47 -3.03 -13.67
N GLY A 190 -8.43 -3.57 -14.91
CA GLY A 190 -7.17 -3.87 -15.56
C GLY A 190 -6.32 -2.62 -15.67
N ASP A 191 -4.99 -2.75 -15.61
CA ASP A 191 -4.13 -1.61 -15.87
C ASP A 191 -4.40 -1.04 -17.28
N THR A 192 -3.92 0.18 -17.55
CA THR A 192 -4.18 0.86 -18.83
C THR A 192 -3.71 0.09 -20.06
N LYS A 193 -2.75 -0.83 -19.92
CA LYS A 193 -2.21 -1.71 -20.96
C LYS A 193 -2.95 -3.06 -21.03
N HIS A 194 -3.68 -3.45 -19.98
CA HIS A 194 -4.34 -4.74 -19.82
C HIS A 194 -5.83 -4.63 -19.44
N LYS A 195 -6.57 -3.65 -19.99
CA LYS A 195 -8.03 -3.48 -19.76
C LYS A 195 -8.89 -4.69 -20.10
N GLY A 196 -8.37 -5.60 -20.94
CA GLY A 196 -9.02 -6.85 -21.32
C GLY A 196 -8.67 -8.05 -20.43
N ARG A 197 -8.08 -7.84 -19.25
CA ARG A 197 -7.66 -8.95 -18.38
C ARG A 197 -8.82 -9.94 -18.12
N PRO A 198 -8.54 -11.24 -18.01
CA PRO A 198 -9.55 -12.20 -17.56
C PRO A 198 -10.05 -11.89 -16.16
N VAL A 199 -11.34 -12.12 -15.91
CA VAL A 199 -11.99 -11.92 -14.59
C VAL A 199 -11.36 -12.78 -13.49
N SER A 200 -10.73 -13.90 -13.84
CA SER A 200 -10.01 -14.79 -12.93
C SER A 200 -8.67 -14.24 -12.44
N GLU A 201 -8.15 -13.19 -13.08
CA GLU A 201 -6.89 -12.54 -12.68
C GLU A 201 -7.10 -11.32 -11.76
N ALA A 202 -8.35 -11.06 -11.37
CA ALA A 202 -8.69 -10.03 -10.39
C ALA A 202 -9.79 -10.55 -9.46
N VAL A 203 -9.35 -11.25 -8.42
CA VAL A 203 -10.17 -11.75 -7.31
C VAL A 203 -9.89 -10.93 -6.08
N ILE A 204 -10.95 -10.40 -5.48
CA ILE A 204 -10.91 -9.71 -4.18
C ILE A 204 -11.63 -10.61 -3.18
N GLU A 205 -10.88 -11.28 -2.34
CA GLU A 205 -11.37 -12.18 -1.30
C GLU A 205 -10.95 -11.68 0.07
N ALA A 206 -11.90 -11.14 0.83
CA ALA A 206 -11.70 -10.59 2.17
C ALA A 206 -13.06 -10.29 2.84
N GLN A 207 -13.01 -9.81 4.08
CA GLN A 207 -14.06 -8.99 4.66
C GLN A 207 -13.60 -7.54 4.82
N GLY A 208 -14.50 -6.58 5.04
CA GLY A 208 -14.11 -5.21 5.39
C GLY A 208 -14.92 -4.11 4.72
N LEU A 209 -14.43 -2.87 4.86
CA LEU A 209 -15.12 -1.65 4.42
C LEU A 209 -14.33 -0.92 3.33
N ILE A 210 -14.98 -0.67 2.20
CA ILE A 210 -14.42 0.02 1.04
C ILE A 210 -15.22 1.31 0.83
N THR A 211 -14.59 2.45 1.10
CA THR A 211 -15.18 3.77 1.00
C THR A 211 -14.51 4.57 -0.10
N SER A 212 -15.28 5.01 -1.10
CA SER A 212 -14.82 5.98 -2.10
C SER A 212 -15.12 7.41 -1.65
N GLY A 213 -14.46 8.37 -2.31
CA GLY A 213 -14.56 9.79 -2.03
C GLY A 213 -15.92 10.38 -2.37
N LYS A 214 -16.24 11.51 -1.74
CA LYS A 214 -17.56 12.14 -1.84
C LYS A 214 -17.94 12.52 -3.27
N GLY A 215 -19.09 12.02 -3.75
CA GLY A 215 -19.60 12.19 -5.12
C GLY A 215 -18.74 11.53 -6.20
N LYS A 216 -17.79 10.70 -5.78
CA LYS A 216 -17.02 9.78 -6.62
C LYS A 216 -17.63 8.40 -6.44
N GLY A 217 -17.10 7.40 -7.12
CA GLY A 217 -17.63 6.06 -6.97
C GLY A 217 -16.58 5.00 -7.27
N PHE A 218 -17.11 3.84 -7.59
CA PHE A 218 -16.36 2.63 -7.83
C PHE A 218 -16.24 2.35 -9.31
N ARG A 219 -15.07 1.88 -9.72
CA ARG A 219 -14.83 1.39 -11.09
C ARG A 219 -14.53 -0.10 -11.03
N PHE A 220 -15.33 -0.91 -11.69
CA PHE A 220 -15.16 -2.35 -11.74
C PHE A 220 -14.99 -2.79 -13.19
N ASN A 221 -13.92 -3.52 -13.45
CA ASN A 221 -13.69 -4.12 -14.76
C ASN A 221 -13.08 -5.50 -14.63
N ASN A 222 -13.78 -6.51 -15.15
CA ASN A 222 -13.37 -7.92 -15.10
C ASN A 222 -12.82 -8.31 -13.72
N VAL A 223 -13.70 -8.28 -12.70
CA VAL A 223 -13.35 -8.56 -11.30
C VAL A 223 -14.34 -9.52 -10.65
N THR A 224 -13.83 -10.38 -9.78
CA THR A 224 -14.62 -11.20 -8.85
C THR A 224 -14.50 -10.63 -7.43
N LEU A 225 -15.64 -10.33 -6.80
CA LEU A 225 -15.72 -9.94 -5.40
C LEU A 225 -16.23 -11.13 -4.58
N ASN A 226 -15.42 -11.62 -3.65
CA ASN A 226 -15.73 -12.72 -2.77
C ASN A 226 -15.71 -12.25 -1.31
N GLY A 227 -16.89 -11.96 -0.76
CA GLY A 227 -17.02 -11.53 0.64
C GLY A 227 -16.98 -12.71 1.60
N THR A 228 -15.91 -12.84 2.37
CA THR A 228 -15.76 -13.85 3.44
C THR A 228 -16.27 -13.30 4.77
N GLY A 229 -16.37 -14.13 5.82
CA GLY A 229 -16.70 -13.67 7.18
C GLY A 229 -17.90 -12.72 7.26
N ALA A 230 -17.69 -11.51 7.80
CA ALA A 230 -18.72 -10.47 7.89
C ALA A 230 -19.08 -9.82 6.54
N GLY A 231 -18.30 -10.07 5.49
CA GLY A 231 -18.53 -9.61 4.13
C GLY A 231 -17.75 -8.35 3.74
N LEU A 232 -17.81 -8.04 2.44
CA LEU A 232 -17.29 -6.79 1.88
C LEU A 232 -18.43 -5.76 1.82
N ARG A 233 -18.21 -4.59 2.41
CA ARG A 233 -19.15 -3.48 2.34
C ARG A 233 -18.54 -2.34 1.53
N PHE A 234 -19.18 -1.98 0.43
CA PHE A 234 -18.83 -0.83 -0.40
C PHE A 234 -19.75 0.32 -0.03
N THR A 235 -19.18 1.47 0.32
CA THR A 235 -19.93 2.68 0.69
C THR A 235 -19.42 3.91 -0.05
N ASN A 236 -20.35 4.83 -0.32
CA ASN A 236 -20.02 6.16 -0.81
C ASN A 236 -20.92 7.20 -0.14
N GLN A 237 -20.54 8.47 -0.25
CA GLN A 237 -21.38 9.60 0.11
C GLN A 237 -21.58 10.51 -1.10
N LYS A 238 -22.82 10.86 -1.44
CA LYS A 238 -23.12 11.88 -2.46
C LYS A 238 -22.37 13.18 -2.15
N LYS A 239 -21.91 13.86 -3.21
CA LYS A 239 -21.53 15.26 -3.10
C LYS A 239 -22.79 16.05 -2.75
N SER A 240 -22.69 16.89 -1.72
CA SER A 240 -23.77 17.77 -1.29
C SER A 240 -23.45 19.17 -1.79
N GLY A 241 -24.30 19.70 -2.66
CA GLY A 241 -24.24 21.09 -3.10
C GLY A 241 -25.64 21.62 -3.38
N ASP A 242 -25.76 22.95 -3.47
CA ASP A 242 -27.05 23.63 -3.67
C ASP A 242 -27.68 23.35 -5.04
N SER A 243 -26.97 22.67 -5.94
CA SER A 243 -27.43 22.36 -7.29
C SER A 243 -27.63 20.86 -7.49
N TRP A 244 -28.81 20.48 -7.98
CA TRP A 244 -29.24 19.09 -8.13
C TRP A 244 -28.36 18.25 -9.07
N TRP A 245 -27.66 18.86 -10.04
CA TRP A 245 -26.72 18.17 -10.92
C TRP A 245 -25.36 17.86 -10.28
N ILE A 246 -25.08 18.45 -9.11
CA ILE A 246 -23.86 18.19 -8.32
C ILE A 246 -24.10 17.04 -7.32
N ASN A 247 -25.36 16.63 -7.12
CA ASN A 247 -25.78 15.58 -6.19
C ASN A 247 -25.78 14.20 -6.86
N GLY A 248 -24.61 13.80 -7.39
CA GLY A 248 -24.44 12.54 -8.10
C GLY A 248 -23.32 11.67 -7.52
N ILE A 249 -23.40 10.39 -7.86
CA ILE A 249 -22.34 9.39 -7.69
C ILE A 249 -22.19 8.71 -9.04
N GLU A 250 -20.96 8.62 -9.53
CA GLU A 250 -20.66 7.91 -10.77
C GLU A 250 -19.92 6.61 -10.44
N ASN A 251 -20.57 5.48 -10.70
CA ASN A 251 -19.94 4.16 -10.69
C ASN A 251 -19.81 3.69 -12.14
N LYS A 252 -18.68 3.04 -12.46
CA LYS A 252 -18.43 2.48 -13.77
C LYS A 252 -18.28 0.96 -13.68
N PHE A 253 -18.99 0.26 -14.54
CA PHE A 253 -18.89 -1.18 -14.72
C PHE A 253 -18.58 -1.47 -16.18
N ASP A 254 -17.49 -2.19 -16.43
CA ASP A 254 -17.02 -2.50 -17.77
C ASP A 254 -16.54 -3.96 -17.83
N GLY A 255 -17.29 -4.84 -18.50
CA GLY A 255 -17.00 -6.28 -18.55
C GLY A 255 -17.66 -7.09 -17.42
N ASN A 256 -17.01 -8.15 -16.96
CA ASN A 256 -17.60 -9.11 -16.02
C ASN A 256 -17.41 -8.67 -14.56
N LEU A 257 -18.52 -8.67 -13.81
CA LEU A 257 -18.52 -8.54 -12.35
C LEU A 257 -19.12 -9.82 -11.76
N ASN A 258 -18.28 -10.65 -11.14
CA ASN A 258 -18.74 -11.82 -10.40
C ASN A 258 -18.83 -11.47 -8.92
N ILE A 259 -19.91 -11.89 -8.25
CA ILE A 259 -20.11 -11.66 -6.82
C ILE A 259 -20.40 -13.00 -6.14
N SER A 260 -19.66 -13.30 -5.09
CA SER A 260 -19.86 -14.45 -4.21
C SER A 260 -19.71 -14.06 -2.74
N GLY A 261 -20.28 -14.88 -1.85
CA GLY A 261 -20.25 -14.60 -0.41
C GLY A 261 -21.12 -13.40 -0.02
N ASN A 262 -20.77 -12.74 1.10
CA ASN A 262 -21.51 -11.56 1.58
C ASN A 262 -20.91 -10.27 1.03
N VAL A 263 -21.53 -9.70 0.01
CA VAL A 263 -21.11 -8.42 -0.58
C VAL A 263 -22.28 -7.44 -0.53
N ASN A 264 -22.08 -6.33 0.16
CA ASN A 264 -23.05 -5.24 0.29
C ASN A 264 -22.52 -4.01 -0.45
N VAL A 265 -23.29 -3.49 -1.40
CA VAL A 265 -22.98 -2.23 -2.08
C VAL A 265 -24.05 -1.20 -1.72
N SER A 266 -23.71 -0.33 -0.76
CA SER A 266 -24.60 0.73 -0.25
C SER A 266 -24.13 2.08 -0.78
N ILE A 267 -24.88 2.66 -1.70
CA ILE A 267 -24.53 3.91 -2.36
C ILE A 267 -25.51 4.98 -1.87
N ASP A 268 -25.06 5.83 -0.96
CA ASP A 268 -25.91 6.82 -0.26
C ASP A 268 -25.69 8.25 -0.74
#